data_AF-A0AAV9ERG3-F1
#
_entry.id   AF-A0AAV9ERG3-F1
#
_cell.length_a   1.000
_cell.length_b   1.000
_cell.length_c   1.000
_cell.angle_alpha   90.00
_cell.angle_beta   90.00
_cell.angle_gamma   90.00
#
_symmetry.space_group_name_H-M   'P 1'
#
loop_
_entity.id
_entity.type
_entity.pdbx_description
1 polymer ?
#
loop_
_entity_poly.entity_id
_entity_poly.type
_entity_poly.pdbx_seq_one_letter_code
_entity_poly.pdbx_strand_id
1 'polypeptide(L)' 'MTEQQFVQWLDDIDTNKDGMISKEELRKALHDLGLHFTRWKAGRGMAHGDLNHNHYIDGHEELEKLIAYAKNRWGIVN' A
#
# COMPACT_ATOMS: atom_id res chain seq x y z
N MET A 1 -4.03 -1.90 -12.94
CA MET A 1 -4.67 -0.59 -12.68
C MET A 1 -3.64 0.50 -12.96
N THR A 2 -4.04 1.70 -13.38
CA THR A 2 -3.11 2.83 -13.59
C THR A 2 -2.62 3.37 -12.25
N GLU A 3 -1.58 4.22 -12.27
CA GLU A 3 -1.13 4.92 -11.05
C GLU A 3 -2.24 5.71 -10.37
N GLN A 4 -3.05 6.44 -11.16
CA GLN A 4 -4.18 7.21 -10.63
C GLN A 4 -5.22 6.30 -9.98
N GLN A 5 -5.52 5.15 -10.58
CA GLN A 5 -6.42 4.16 -9.98
C GLN A 5 -5.83 3.56 -8.72
N PHE A 6 -4.51 3.39 -8.65
CA PHE A 6 -3.84 2.88 -7.46
C PHE A 6 -3.86 3.91 -6.33
N VAL A 7 -3.66 5.20 -6.62
CA VAL A 7 -3.81 6.27 -5.61
C VAL A 7 -5.23 6.29 -5.07
N GLN A 8 -6.24 6.27 -5.94
CA GLN A 8 -7.64 6.18 -5.50
C GLN A 8 -7.92 4.92 -4.68
N TRP A 9 -7.34 3.79 -5.08
CA TRP A 9 -7.46 2.54 -4.33
C TRP A 9 -6.78 2.62 -2.96
N LEU A 10 -5.68 3.36 -2.81
CA LEU A 10 -5.04 3.61 -1.52
C LEU A 10 -5.95 4.43 -0.59
N ASP A 11 -6.66 5.42 -1.13
CA ASP A 11 -7.66 6.19 -0.37
C ASP A 11 -8.85 5.31 0.05
N ASP A 12 -9.27 4.35 -0.78
CA ASP A 12 -10.41 3.47 -0.49
C ASP A 12 -10.11 2.43 0.60
N ILE A 13 -8.83 2.12 0.85
CA ILE A 13 -8.43 1.09 1.82
C ILE A 13 -8.18 1.65 3.22
N ASP A 14 -7.96 2.96 3.34
CA ASP A 14 -8.00 3.71 4.59
C ASP A 14 -9.43 3.65 5.15
N THR A 15 -9.70 2.61 5.95
CA THR A 15 -11.06 2.26 6.35
C THR A 15 -11.45 3.04 7.60
N ASN A 16 -10.47 3.38 8.44
CA ASN A 16 -10.67 4.18 9.65
C ASN A 16 -10.63 5.70 9.37
N LYS A 17 -10.25 6.11 8.15
CA LYS A 17 -10.20 7.50 7.67
C LYS A 17 -9.25 8.38 8.47
N ASP A 18 -8.15 7.79 8.94
CA ASP A 18 -7.11 8.54 9.65
C ASP A 18 -6.11 9.21 8.69
N GLY A 19 -6.24 8.97 7.38
CA GLY A 19 -5.35 9.48 6.34
C GLY A 19 -4.03 8.74 6.26
N MET A 20 -3.91 7.60 6.94
CA MET A 20 -2.71 6.80 7.05
C MET A 20 -3.02 5.34 6.70
N ILE A 21 -2.12 4.68 5.99
CA ILE A 21 -2.36 3.28 5.60
C ILE A 21 -1.61 2.37 6.56
N SER A 22 -2.36 1.67 7.41
CA SER A 22 -1.76 0.66 8.28
C SER A 22 -1.37 -0.61 7.52
N LYS A 23 -0.43 -1.37 8.09
CA LYS A 23 -0.06 -2.69 7.56
C LYS A 23 -1.26 -3.64 7.41
N GLU A 24 -2.22 -3.58 8.32
CA GLU A 24 -3.38 -4.48 8.30
C GLU A 24 -4.40 -4.08 7.23
N GLU A 25 -4.63 -2.78 7.01
CA GLU A 25 -5.43 -2.28 5.90
C GLU A 25 -4.80 -2.66 4.56
N LEU A 26 -3.51 -2.42 4.40
CA LEU A 26 -2.77 -2.82 3.21
C LEU A 26 -2.85 -4.35 2.98
N ARG A 27 -2.69 -5.15 4.04
CA ARG A 27 -2.80 -6.61 3.96
C ARG A 27 -4.19 -7.05 3.50
N LYS A 28 -5.24 -6.48 4.08
CA LYS A 28 -6.62 -6.80 3.75
C LYS A 28 -6.94 -6.39 2.31
N ALA A 29 -6.54 -5.19 1.92
CA ALA A 29 -6.72 -4.69 0.57
C ALA A 29 -6.03 -5.57 -0.50
N LEU A 30 -4.78 -5.99 -0.24
CA LEU A 30 -4.07 -6.92 -1.14
C LEU A 30 -4.77 -8.28 -1.23
N HIS A 31 -5.41 -8.72 -0.15
CA HIS A 31 -6.19 -9.95 -0.13
C HIS A 31 -7.47 -9.82 -0.95
N ASP A 32 -8.15 -8.67 -0.84
CA ASP A 32 -9.38 -8.40 -1.58
C ASP A 32 -9.11 -8.21 -3.08
N LEU A 33 -7.89 -7.80 -3.47
CA LEU A 33 -7.39 -7.87 -4.85
C LEU A 33 -7.04 -9.29 -5.34
N GLY A 34 -7.24 -10.32 -4.51
CA GLY A 34 -6.97 -11.71 -4.85
C GLY A 34 -5.49 -12.11 -4.83
N LEU A 35 -4.61 -11.30 -4.23
CA LEU A 35 -3.19 -11.66 -4.14
C LEU A 35 -2.94 -12.72 -3.07
N HIS A 36 -1.97 -13.59 -3.33
CA HIS A 36 -1.47 -14.54 -2.33
C HIS A 36 -0.35 -13.95 -1.47
N PHE A 37 -0.13 -14.56 -0.31
CA PHE A 37 0.92 -14.19 0.65
C PHE A 37 0.85 -12.73 1.09
N THR A 38 -0.37 -12.22 1.31
CA THR A 38 -0.64 -10.79 1.55
C THR A 38 0.03 -10.25 2.80
N ARG A 39 0.13 -11.04 3.88
CA ARG A 39 0.89 -10.66 5.08
C ARG A 39 2.36 -10.36 4.74
N TRP A 40 2.99 -11.20 3.91
CA TRP A 40 4.37 -11.01 3.48
C TRP A 40 4.50 -9.82 2.53
N LYS A 41 3.59 -9.71 1.55
CA LYS A 41 3.57 -8.58 0.60
C LYS A 41 3.36 -7.24 1.29
N ALA A 42 2.39 -7.12 2.19
CA ALA A 42 2.15 -5.93 2.99
C ALA A 42 3.38 -5.59 3.84
N GLY A 43 3.96 -6.58 4.55
CA GLY A 43 5.18 -6.36 5.33
C GLY A 43 6.35 -5.83 4.49
N ARG A 44 6.53 -6.33 3.26
CA ARG A 44 7.54 -5.82 2.35
C ARG A 44 7.20 -4.43 1.80
N GLY A 45 5.92 -4.14 1.54
CA GLY A 45 5.44 -2.81 1.16
C GLY A 45 5.75 -1.78 2.25
N MET A 46 5.36 -2.06 3.49
CA MET A 46 5.68 -1.23 4.66
C MET A 46 7.18 -0.98 4.76
N ALA A 47 8.01 -2.03 4.68
CA ALA A 47 9.46 -1.88 4.80
C ALA A 47 10.12 -0.99 3.71
N HIS A 48 9.43 -0.68 2.62
CA HIS A 48 9.94 0.26 1.59
C HIS A 48 9.22 1.61 1.61
N GLY A 49 8.00 1.66 2.11
CA GLY A 49 7.18 2.87 2.15
C GLY A 49 7.26 3.65 3.46
N ASP A 50 7.32 2.96 4.60
CA ASP A 50 7.40 3.55 5.95
C ASP A 50 8.83 4.05 6.22
N LEU A 51 9.11 5.29 5.80
CA LEU A 51 10.42 5.94 5.87
C LEU A 51 10.66 6.53 7.26
N ASN A 52 9.60 7.01 7.90
CA ASN A 52 9.66 7.65 9.22
C ASN A 52 9.59 6.63 10.38
N HIS A 53 9.33 5.35 10.08
CA HIS A 53 9.23 4.22 11.01
C HIS A 53 8.09 4.34 12.03
N ASN A 54 6.97 4.95 11.64
CA ASN A 54 5.80 5.08 12.49
C ASN A 54 4.80 3.93 12.36
N HIS A 55 5.08 2.93 11.51
CA HIS A 55 4.23 1.78 11.18
C HIS A 55 3.01 2.08 10.30
N TYR A 56 2.98 3.24 9.69
CA TYR A 56 1.99 3.67 8.72
C TYR A 56 2.68 4.03 7.40
N ILE A 57 1.89 4.12 6.33
CA ILE A 57 2.29 4.83 5.11
C ILE A 57 1.54 6.15 5.14
N ASP A 58 2.27 7.25 5.30
CA ASP A 58 1.71 8.59 5.38
C ASP A 58 2.49 9.62 4.58
N GLY A 59 1.79 10.71 4.24
CA GLY A 59 2.37 11.77 3.44
C GLY A 59 2.70 11.35 2.00
N HIS A 60 3.24 12.31 1.26
CA HIS A 60 3.43 12.16 -0.19
C HIS A 60 4.60 11.22 -0.53
N GLU A 61 5.74 11.36 0.16
CA GLU A 61 6.96 10.63 -0.17
C GLU A 61 6.83 9.11 0.07
N GLU A 62 6.21 8.70 1.18
CA GLU A 62 5.99 7.28 1.52
C GLU A 62 5.01 6.63 0.54
N LEU A 63 3.97 7.37 0.13
CA LEU A 63 3.02 6.95 -0.88
C LEU A 63 3.70 6.69 -2.22
N GLU A 64 4.55 7.61 -2.68
CA GLU A 64 5.32 7.44 -3.92
C GLU A 64 6.24 6.21 -3.86
N LYS A 65 6.89 5.96 -2.71
CA LYS A 65 7.71 4.76 -2.51
C LYS A 65 6.87 3.49 -2.57
N LEU A 66 5.69 3.49 -1.97
CA LEU A 66 4.78 2.35 -2.02
C LEU A 66 4.29 2.09 -3.45
N ILE A 67 3.93 3.13 -4.20
CA ILE A 67 3.52 3.04 -5.61
C ILE A 67 4.65 2.45 -6.46
N ALA A 68 5.86 2.97 -6.32
CA ALA A 68 7.03 2.48 -7.03
C ALA A 68 7.33 1.00 -6.69
N TYR A 69 7.17 0.62 -5.42
CA TYR A 69 7.32 -0.77 -4.99
C TYR A 69 6.22 -1.67 -5.60
N ALA A 70 4.96 -1.24 -5.54
CA ALA A 70 3.80 -1.97 -6.04
C ALA A 70 3.91 -2.26 -7.55
N LYS A 71 4.31 -1.25 -8.34
CA LYS A 71 4.62 -1.39 -9.77
C LYS A 71 5.62 -2.51 -10.04
N ASN A 72 6.73 -2.52 -9.31
CA ASN A 72 7.82 -3.46 -9.56
C ASN A 72 7.59 -4.86 -8.97
N ARG A 73 6.77 -4.99 -7.91
CA ARG A 73 6.71 -6.22 -7.10
C ARG A 73 5.35 -6.88 -7.02
N TRP A 74 4.26 -6.15 -7.22
CA TRP A 74 2.92 -6.72 -7.10
C TRP A 74 2.27 -7.01 -8.45
N GLY A 75 2.72 -6.36 -9.52
CA GLY A 75 2.21 -6.59 -10.88
C GLY A 75 0.74 -6.17 -11.04
N ILE A 76 0.26 -5.30 -10.15
CA ILE A 76 -1.11 -4.78 -10.18
C ILE A 76 -1.19 -3.35 -10.73
N VAL A 77 -0.06 -2.62 -10.75
CA VAL A 77 0.03 -1.25 -11.27
C VAL A 77 0.74 -1.28 -12.62
N ASN A 78 0.10 -0.73 -13.66
CA ASN A 78 0.59 -0.65 -15.04
C ASN A 78 0.86 0.80 -15.43
#